data_AF-A0A7C1KCD2-F1
#
_entry.id   AF-A0A7C1KCD2-F1
#
_cell.length_a   1.000
_cell.length_b   1.000
_cell.length_c   1.000
_cell.angle_alpha   90.00
_cell.angle_beta   90.00
_cell.angle_gamma   90.00
#
_symmetry.space_group_name_H-M   'P 1'
#
loop_
_entity.id
_entity.type
_entity.pdbx_description
1 polymer ?
#
loop_
_entity_poly.entity_id
_entity_poly.type
_entity_poly.pdbx_seq_one_letter_code
_entity_poly.pdbx_strand_id
1 'polypeptide(L)'
;MRIVHLGEPGGELRVEGQRLLAVRGREVVGAVRLPQVRTLVLHGSYHLSGPAVARLLTAGVEVVFLTSDGRYRGRLETVPSTAALLRTTQASVAGHAGRRLGLARAVVRNKLESQRRVLRALRREPPAAWWQAVRLLGAATTVAELSGAEGWATRAYFSVLRAALPQVRDEPRWRRRRRPAPDPVNALLSYGYTLLLARMHTAVL
;
A
#
# COMPACT_ATOMS: atom_id res chain seq x y z
N MET A 1 4.24 -7.75 19.23
CA MET A 1 3.41 -6.52 19.07
C MET A 1 2.46 -6.73 17.90
N ARG A 2 1.26 -6.14 17.93
CA ARG A 2 0.15 -6.39 17.00
C ARG A 2 -0.39 -5.10 16.38
N ILE A 3 -1.05 -5.23 15.23
CA ILE A 3 -1.86 -4.19 14.61
C ILE A 3 -3.28 -4.31 15.17
N VAL A 4 -3.84 -3.20 15.66
CA VAL A 4 -5.20 -3.15 16.21
C VAL A 4 -6.08 -2.33 15.28
N HIS A 5 -7.21 -2.89 14.87
CA HIS A 5 -8.19 -2.22 14.02
C HIS A 5 -9.40 -1.81 14.85
N LEU A 6 -9.83 -0.55 14.73
CA LEU A 6 -11.10 -0.08 15.24
C LEU A 6 -12.02 0.20 14.05
N GLY A 7 -12.90 -0.76 13.76
CA GLY A 7 -13.72 -0.79 12.55
C GLY A 7 -15.02 0.00 12.63
N GLU A 8 -15.62 0.14 13.81
CA GLU A 8 -16.91 0.81 13.96
C GLU A 8 -16.74 2.31 14.24
N PRO A 9 -17.12 3.20 13.31
CA PRO A 9 -16.92 4.64 13.49
C PRO A 9 -17.67 5.17 14.71
N GLY A 10 -17.08 6.17 15.36
CA GLY A 10 -17.63 6.79 16.57
C GLY A 10 -17.07 6.19 17.85
N GLY A 11 -16.87 7.05 18.84
CA GLY A 11 -16.26 6.70 20.12
C GLY A 11 -15.01 7.53 20.43
N GLU A 12 -14.49 7.30 21.62
CA GLU A 12 -13.33 7.97 22.18
C GLU A 12 -12.23 6.94 22.48
N LEU A 13 -10.99 7.29 22.15
CA LEU A 13 -9.82 6.54 22.56
C LEU A 13 -9.21 7.17 23.81
N ARG A 14 -9.20 6.40 24.90
CA ARG A 14 -8.58 6.80 26.16
C ARG A 14 -7.34 5.96 26.44
N VAL A 15 -6.34 6.58 27.04
CA VAL A 15 -5.15 5.87 27.52
C VAL A 15 -5.08 5.96 29.04
N GLU A 16 -5.34 4.84 29.69
CA GLU A 16 -5.34 4.71 31.15
C GLU A 16 -4.19 3.79 31.59
N GLY A 17 -3.15 4.40 32.16
CA GLY A 17 -1.91 3.69 32.48
C GLY A 17 -1.30 3.04 31.23
N GLN A 18 -1.20 1.71 31.23
CA GLN A 18 -0.72 0.92 30.08
C GLN A 18 -1.84 0.31 29.23
N ARG A 19 -3.08 0.80 29.34
CA ARG A 19 -4.23 0.33 28.56
C ARG A 19 -4.69 1.41 27.58
N LEU A 20 -4.89 1.00 26.34
CA LEU A 20 -5.63 1.74 25.33
C LEU A 20 -7.08 1.23 25.35
N LEU A 21 -8.02 2.11 25.65
CA LEU A 21 -9.44 1.81 25.77
C LEU A 21 -10.19 2.47 24.62
N ALA A 22 -11.07 1.70 23.97
CA ALA A 22 -12.07 2.22 23.07
C ALA A 22 -13.37 2.39 23.88
N VAL A 23 -13.86 3.61 23.97
CA VAL A 23 -15.01 4.01 24.78
C VAL A 23 -16.11 4.53 23.87
N ARG A 24 -17.36 4.15 24.11
CA ARG A 24 -18.54 4.68 23.43
C ARG A 24 -19.52 5.17 24.48
N GLY A 25 -19.70 6.49 24.56
CA GLY A 25 -20.48 7.09 25.65
C GLY A 25 -19.83 6.82 27.01
N ARG A 26 -20.42 5.93 27.80
CA ARG A 26 -19.91 5.48 29.12
C ARG A 26 -19.37 4.06 29.13
N GLU A 27 -19.51 3.33 28.02
CA GLU A 27 -19.15 1.91 27.95
C GLU A 27 -17.78 1.71 27.31
N VAL A 28 -16.97 0.81 27.89
CA VAL A 28 -15.70 0.37 27.30
C VAL A 28 -16.00 -0.78 26.34
N VAL A 29 -15.98 -0.49 25.05
CA VAL A 29 -16.24 -1.47 23.98
C VAL A 29 -15.02 -2.32 23.63
N GLY A 30 -13.83 -1.93 24.11
CA GLY A 30 -12.62 -2.70 23.92
C GLY A 30 -11.43 -2.16 24.71
N ALA A 31 -10.51 -3.06 25.07
CA ALA A 31 -9.29 -2.72 25.79
C ALA A 31 -8.10 -3.53 25.26
N VAL A 32 -6.96 -2.87 25.07
CA VAL A 32 -5.71 -3.51 24.70
C VAL A 32 -4.55 -2.93 25.50
N ARG A 33 -3.57 -3.77 25.85
CA ARG A 33 -2.34 -3.28 26.49
C ARG A 33 -1.51 -2.49 25.48
N LEU A 34 -1.25 -1.22 25.78
CA LEU A 34 -0.52 -0.27 24.93
C LEU A 34 0.85 -0.81 24.49
N PRO A 35 1.68 -1.45 25.35
CA PRO A 35 2.97 -2.02 24.92
C PRO A 35 2.86 -3.14 23.88
N GLN A 36 1.68 -3.74 23.72
CA GLN A 36 1.43 -4.77 22.72
C GLN A 36 1.00 -4.17 21.38
N VAL A 37 0.60 -2.90 21.33
CA VAL A 37 0.14 -2.24 20.12
C VAL A 37 1.35 -1.66 19.39
N ARG A 38 1.56 -2.08 18.14
CA ARG A 38 2.54 -1.45 17.25
C ARG A 38 1.88 -0.35 16.43
N THR A 39 0.73 -0.68 15.85
CA THR A 39 -0.01 0.21 14.95
C THR A 39 -1.49 0.15 15.32
N LEU A 40 -2.12 1.32 15.40
CA LEU A 40 -3.55 1.49 15.61
C LEU A 40 -4.18 2.00 14.31
N VAL A 41 -5.13 1.27 13.75
CA VAL A 41 -5.82 1.65 12.50
C VAL A 41 -7.25 2.06 12.83
N LEU A 42 -7.58 3.32 12.57
CA LEU A 42 -8.87 3.94 12.86
C LEU A 42 -9.71 4.06 11.58
N HIS A 43 -10.88 3.44 11.56
CA HIS A 43 -11.81 3.51 10.42
C HIS A 43 -12.91 4.53 10.71
N GLY A 44 -12.94 5.63 9.94
CA GLY A 44 -13.93 6.70 10.11
C GLY A 44 -13.52 7.74 11.14
N SER A 45 -14.46 8.20 11.96
CA SER A 45 -14.24 9.31 12.90
C SER A 45 -14.16 8.81 14.34
N TYR A 46 -13.07 9.11 15.03
CA TYR A 46 -12.86 8.84 16.46
C TYR A 46 -12.38 10.11 17.16
N HIS A 47 -12.76 10.27 18.42
CA HIS A 47 -12.17 11.29 19.29
C HIS A 47 -10.86 10.76 19.88
N LEU A 48 -9.75 11.46 19.60
CA LEU A 48 -8.49 11.30 20.32
C LEU A 48 -8.24 12.57 21.13
N SER A 49 -8.09 12.42 22.44
CA SER A 49 -7.68 13.53 23.31
C SER A 49 -6.17 13.82 23.15
N GLY A 50 -5.77 15.06 23.42
CA GLY A 50 -4.34 15.45 23.42
C GLY A 50 -3.44 14.54 24.29
N PRO A 51 -3.84 14.19 25.52
CA PRO A 51 -3.09 13.24 26.35
C PRO A 51 -2.97 11.84 25.74
N ALA A 52 -4.02 11.35 25.06
CA ALA A 52 -3.97 10.07 24.36
C ALA A 52 -2.97 10.10 23.21
N VAL A 53 -2.98 11.18 22.42
CA VAL A 53 -1.99 11.43 21.34
C VAL A 53 -0.58 11.44 21.88
N ALA A 54 -0.31 12.22 22.93
CA ALA A 54 1.02 12.31 23.55
C ALA A 54 1.50 10.94 24.03
N ARG A 55 0.64 10.16 24.68
CA ARG A 55 1.00 8.84 25.23
C ARG A 55 1.21 7.78 24.15
N LEU A 56 0.43 7.82 23.06
CA LEU A 56 0.65 6.99 21.87
C LEU A 56 2.01 7.29 21.23
N LEU A 57 2.36 8.58 21.09
CA LEU A 57 3.67 9.01 20.60
C LEU A 57 4.79 8.57 21.54
N THR A 58 4.71 8.81 22.85
CA THR A 58 5.74 8.35 23.79
C THR A 58 5.94 6.83 23.75
N ALA A 59 4.87 6.07 23.51
CA ALA A 59 4.92 4.62 23.39
C ALA A 59 5.40 4.12 22.00
N GLY A 60 5.69 5.01 21.05
CA GLY A 60 6.10 4.64 19.69
C GLY A 60 5.00 3.97 18.87
N VAL A 61 3.73 4.22 19.20
CA VAL A 61 2.58 3.63 18.51
C VAL A 61 2.22 4.49 17.29
N GLU A 62 2.30 3.90 16.10
CA GLU A 62 1.80 4.54 14.87
C GLU A 62 0.27 4.51 14.85
N VAL A 63 -0.38 5.62 14.54
CA VAL A 63 -1.84 5.69 14.37
C VAL A 63 -2.18 6.03 12.93
N VAL A 64 -2.86 5.13 12.21
CA VAL A 64 -3.29 5.30 10.82
C VAL A 64 -4.77 5.68 10.78
N PHE A 65 -5.09 6.76 10.08
CA PHE A 65 -6.46 7.23 9.91
C PHE A 65 -6.98 6.86 8.52
N LEU A 66 -8.10 6.14 8.48
CA LEU A 66 -8.83 5.78 7.27
C LEU A 66 -10.22 6.42 7.29
N THR A 67 -10.83 6.63 6.14
CA THR A 67 -12.28 6.84 6.03
C THR A 67 -13.04 5.56 6.42
N SER A 68 -14.35 5.66 6.63
CA SER A 68 -15.21 4.48 6.86
C SER A 68 -15.20 3.49 5.68
N ASP A 69 -14.99 3.97 4.45
CA ASP A 69 -14.80 3.15 3.24
C ASP A 69 -13.34 2.69 3.02
N GLY A 70 -12.46 2.86 4.01
CA GLY A 70 -11.09 2.32 4.00
C GLY A 70 -10.07 3.12 3.18
N ARG A 71 -10.39 4.34 2.74
CA ARG A 71 -9.43 5.23 2.07
C ARG A 71 -8.49 5.87 3.09
N TYR A 72 -7.19 5.88 2.79
CA TYR A 72 -6.16 6.49 3.63
C TYR A 72 -6.34 8.02 3.72
N ARG A 73 -6.32 8.55 4.95
CA ARG A 73 -6.38 10.00 5.25
C ARG A 73 -5.05 10.56 5.74
N GLY A 74 -4.29 9.77 6.49
CA GLY A 74 -3.04 10.22 7.10
C GLY A 74 -2.66 9.34 8.28
N ARG A 75 -1.64 9.77 9.02
CA ARG A 75 -1.19 9.08 10.22
C ARG A 75 -0.53 10.01 11.24
N LEU A 76 -0.46 9.54 12.48
CA LEU A 76 0.34 10.09 13.57
C LEU A 76 1.52 9.13 13.82
N GLU A 77 2.73 9.67 13.84
CA GLU A 77 3.95 8.89 14.02
C GLU A 77 4.96 9.61 14.92
N THR A 78 5.80 8.85 15.60
CA THR A 78 7.00 9.37 16.26
C THR A 78 8.08 9.68 15.24
N VAL A 79 8.79 10.80 15.41
CA VAL A 79 9.92 11.14 14.54
C VAL A 79 11.06 10.14 14.77
N PRO A 80 11.51 9.38 13.75
CA PRO A 80 12.70 8.55 13.88
C PRO A 80 13.96 9.42 13.95
N SER A 81 14.91 9.08 14.82
CA SER A 81 16.20 9.80 14.98
C SER A 81 17.09 9.75 13.73
N THR A 82 16.89 8.78 12.83
CA THR A 82 17.64 8.60 11.58
C THR A 82 16.98 9.25 10.36
N ALA A 83 15.82 9.91 10.53
CA ALA A 83 15.03 10.42 9.42
C ALA A 83 15.74 11.51 8.61
N ALA A 84 16.61 12.31 9.23
CA ALA A 84 17.29 13.41 8.54
C ALA A 84 18.31 12.91 7.50
N LEU A 85 19.25 12.03 7.89
CA LEU A 85 20.26 11.49 6.97
C LEU A 85 19.60 10.72 5.82
N LEU A 86 18.63 9.85 6.15
CA LEU A 86 17.91 9.06 5.14
C LEU A 86 17.19 9.96 4.14
N ARG A 87 16.46 10.99 4.60
CA ARG A 87 15.75 11.94 3.71
C ARG A 87 16.72 12.73 2.83
N THR A 88 17.86 13.16 3.37
CA THR A 88 18.90 13.83 2.59
C THR A 88 19.50 12.92 1.52
N THR A 89 19.76 11.64 1.84
CA THR A 89 20.22 10.65 0.85
C THR A 89 19.15 10.38 -0.21
N GLN A 90 17.88 10.21 0.18
CA GLN A 90 16.76 10.04 -0.74
C GLN A 90 16.63 11.22 -1.69
N ALA A 91 16.71 12.45 -1.17
CA ALA A 91 16.68 13.68 -1.97
C ALA A 91 17.87 13.74 -2.95
N SER A 92 19.08 13.39 -2.50
CA SER A 92 20.27 13.33 -3.36
C SER A 92 20.12 12.31 -4.51
N VAL A 93 19.63 11.11 -4.19
CA VAL A 93 19.35 10.06 -5.20
C VAL A 93 18.26 10.51 -6.16
N ALA A 94 17.18 11.13 -5.66
CA ALA A 94 16.09 11.64 -6.47
C ALA A 94 16.54 12.77 -7.41
N GLY A 95 17.49 13.62 -6.98
CA GLY A 95 18.07 14.68 -7.80
C GLY A 95 18.95 14.17 -8.94
N HIS A 96 19.63 13.03 -8.77
CA HIS A 96 20.55 12.49 -9.77
C HIS A 96 19.85 11.56 -10.78
N ALA A 97 19.78 11.98 -12.05
CA ALA A 97 19.09 11.26 -13.12
C ALA A 97 19.49 9.77 -13.26
N GLY A 98 20.79 9.45 -13.26
CA GLY A 98 21.28 8.07 -13.37
C GLY A 98 20.88 7.19 -12.19
N ARG A 99 21.04 7.69 -10.95
CA ARG A 99 20.64 6.94 -9.74
C ARG A 99 19.13 6.76 -9.67
N ARG A 100 18.36 7.80 -9.98
CA ARG A 100 16.90 7.75 -10.09
C ARG A 100 16.43 6.72 -11.10
N LEU A 101 17.04 6.68 -12.29
CA LEU A 101 16.75 5.67 -13.31
C LEU A 101 17.13 4.26 -12.84
N GLY A 102 18.29 4.09 -12.21
CA GLY A 102 18.73 2.81 -11.65
C GLY A 102 17.74 2.24 -10.63
N LEU A 103 17.30 3.08 -9.69
CA LEU A 103 16.29 2.72 -8.69
C LEU A 103 14.94 2.37 -9.35
N ALA A 104 14.45 3.23 -10.24
CA ALA A 104 13.20 2.99 -10.95
C ALA A 104 13.25 1.67 -11.73
N ARG A 105 14.37 1.39 -12.41
CA ARG A 105 14.57 0.14 -13.16
C ARG A 105 14.54 -1.08 -12.25
N ALA A 106 15.17 -1.01 -11.08
CA ALA A 106 15.11 -2.10 -10.11
C ALA A 106 13.67 -2.37 -9.65
N VAL A 107 12.88 -1.33 -9.38
CA VAL A 107 11.46 -1.46 -9.01
C VAL A 107 10.65 -2.12 -10.13
N VAL A 108 10.77 -1.62 -11.37
CA VAL A 108 10.02 -2.17 -12.50
C VAL A 108 10.44 -3.62 -12.80
N ARG A 109 11.74 -3.95 -12.75
CA ARG A 109 12.23 -5.32 -12.95
C ARG A 109 11.60 -6.28 -11.93
N ASN A 110 11.64 -5.93 -10.64
CA ASN A 110 11.04 -6.74 -9.59
C ASN A 110 9.52 -6.90 -9.78
N LYS A 111 8.83 -5.86 -10.25
CA LYS A 111 7.41 -5.93 -10.59
C LYS A 111 7.15 -6.96 -11.70
N LEU A 112 7.92 -6.91 -12.78
CA LEU A 112 7.79 -7.83 -13.91
C LEU A 112 8.11 -9.27 -13.51
N GLU A 113 9.15 -9.50 -12.72
CA GLU A 113 9.45 -10.83 -12.18
C GLU A 113 8.31 -11.35 -11.30
N SER A 114 7.73 -10.50 -10.46
CA SER A 114 6.58 -10.87 -9.62
C SER A 114 5.36 -11.23 -10.46
N GLN A 115 5.08 -10.46 -11.52
CA GLN A 115 4.05 -10.80 -12.50
C GLN A 115 4.28 -12.17 -13.14
N ARG A 116 5.52 -12.46 -13.56
CA ARG A 116 5.88 -13.77 -14.12
C ARG A 116 5.68 -14.90 -13.11
N ARG A 117 6.00 -14.69 -11.83
CA ARG A 117 5.74 -15.67 -10.76
C ARG A 117 4.25 -15.96 -10.60
N VAL A 118 3.40 -14.94 -10.64
CA VAL A 118 1.94 -15.11 -10.61
C VAL A 118 1.45 -15.90 -11.82
N LEU A 119 1.91 -15.56 -13.04
CA LEU A 119 1.52 -16.31 -14.24
C LEU A 119 1.95 -17.78 -14.16
N ARG A 120 3.18 -18.05 -13.70
CA ARG A 120 3.67 -19.42 -13.48
C ARG A 120 2.84 -20.19 -12.47
N ALA A 121 2.44 -19.57 -11.36
CA ALA A 121 1.55 -20.18 -10.38
C ALA A 121 0.17 -20.54 -10.99
N LEU A 122 -0.28 -19.76 -11.99
CA LEU A 122 -1.48 -20.04 -12.78
C LEU A 122 -1.22 -20.97 -13.98
N ARG A 123 -0.02 -21.57 -14.10
CA ARG A 123 0.42 -22.39 -15.23
C ARG A 123 0.29 -21.69 -16.59
N ARG A 124 0.62 -20.40 -16.62
CA ARG A 124 0.64 -19.55 -17.81
C ARG A 124 2.02 -18.95 -18.03
N GLU A 125 2.37 -18.71 -19.28
CA GLU A 125 3.59 -17.98 -19.65
C GLU A 125 3.25 -16.56 -20.13
N PRO A 126 4.17 -15.59 -19.93
CA PRO A 126 4.01 -14.26 -20.51
C PRO A 126 4.02 -14.34 -22.06
N PRO A 127 3.20 -13.54 -22.74
CA PRO A 127 3.15 -13.52 -24.20
C PRO A 127 4.39 -12.82 -24.79
N ALA A 128 4.65 -12.98 -26.08
CA ALA A 128 5.80 -12.37 -26.77
C ALA A 128 5.90 -10.85 -26.56
N ALA A 129 4.77 -10.14 -26.54
CA ALA A 129 4.71 -8.71 -26.28
C ALA A 129 5.28 -8.31 -24.89
N TRP A 130 5.16 -9.20 -23.90
CA TRP A 130 5.73 -8.97 -22.57
C TRP A 130 7.27 -9.04 -22.61
N TRP A 131 7.82 -10.01 -23.32
CA TRP A 131 9.27 -10.12 -23.52
C TRP A 131 9.85 -8.98 -24.34
N GLN A 132 9.12 -8.48 -25.33
CA GLN A 132 9.50 -7.28 -26.05
C GLN A 132 9.57 -6.06 -25.11
N ALA A 133 8.59 -5.89 -24.24
CA ALA A 133 8.60 -4.82 -23.25
C ALA A 133 9.77 -4.94 -22.25
N VAL A 134 10.17 -6.15 -21.86
CA VAL A 134 11.36 -6.39 -21.01
C VAL A 134 12.65 -5.98 -21.72
N ARG A 135 12.77 -6.23 -23.02
CA ARG A 135 13.93 -5.76 -23.81
C ARG A 135 13.97 -4.23 -23.87
N LEU A 136 12.83 -3.58 -24.11
CA LEU A 136 12.73 -2.12 -24.11
C LEU A 136 13.06 -1.52 -22.74
N LEU A 137 12.63 -2.17 -21.66
CA LEU A 137 13.00 -1.79 -20.29
C LEU A 137 14.52 -1.82 -20.09
N GLY A 138 15.21 -2.81 -20.67
CA GLY A 138 16.68 -2.91 -20.65
C GLY A 138 17.37 -1.76 -21.40
N ALA A 139 16.79 -1.33 -22.52
CA ALA A 139 17.34 -0.26 -23.36
C ALA A 139 16.96 1.17 -22.90
N ALA A 140 15.93 1.31 -22.04
CA ALA A 140 15.44 2.63 -21.61
C ALA A 140 16.54 3.49 -20.99
N THR A 141 16.65 4.74 -21.44
CA THR A 141 17.62 5.74 -20.95
C THR A 141 16.97 6.81 -20.09
N THR A 142 15.64 6.87 -20.08
CA THR A 142 14.85 7.81 -19.28
C THR A 142 13.80 7.10 -18.43
N VAL A 143 13.35 7.76 -17.35
CA VAL A 143 12.24 7.25 -16.52
C VAL A 143 10.93 7.19 -17.31
N ALA A 144 10.74 8.07 -18.28
CA ALA A 144 9.58 8.09 -19.16
C ALA A 144 9.55 6.85 -20.07
N GLU A 145 10.66 6.53 -20.74
CA GLU A 145 10.81 5.30 -21.54
C GLU A 145 10.60 4.04 -20.69
N LEU A 146 11.20 4.01 -19.50
CA LEU A 146 11.05 2.92 -18.55
C LEU A 146 9.57 2.71 -18.16
N SER A 147 8.84 3.81 -17.92
CA SER A 147 7.41 3.78 -17.57
C SER A 147 6.54 3.35 -18.76
N GLY A 148 6.91 3.74 -19.99
CA GLY A 148 6.25 3.26 -21.21
C GLY A 148 6.38 1.74 -21.37
N ALA A 149 7.59 1.21 -21.23
CA ALA A 149 7.86 -0.22 -21.29
C ALA A 149 7.13 -0.99 -20.16
N GLU A 150 7.11 -0.44 -18.94
CA GLU A 150 6.34 -0.98 -17.81
C GLU A 150 4.85 -1.09 -18.14
N GLY A 151 4.28 -0.06 -18.75
CA GLY A 151 2.87 -0.03 -19.13
C GLY A 151 2.54 -1.08 -20.18
N TRP A 152 3.41 -1.24 -21.18
CA TRP A 152 3.28 -2.26 -22.23
C TRP A 152 3.34 -3.68 -21.65
N ALA A 153 4.35 -3.96 -20.81
CA ALA A 153 4.47 -5.24 -20.11
C ALA A 153 3.23 -5.51 -19.24
N THR A 154 2.73 -4.49 -18.53
CA THR A 154 1.56 -4.63 -17.66
C THR A 154 0.28 -4.92 -18.45
N ARG A 155 0.09 -4.31 -19.62
CA ARG A 155 -1.02 -4.64 -20.53
C ARG A 155 -0.95 -6.09 -20.99
N ALA A 156 0.23 -6.54 -21.41
CA ALA A 156 0.47 -7.92 -21.84
C ALA A 156 0.29 -8.94 -20.70
N TYR A 157 0.64 -8.57 -19.46
CA TYR A 157 0.38 -9.38 -18.28
C TYR A 157 -1.13 -9.53 -18.01
N PHE A 158 -1.88 -8.42 -18.04
CA PHE A 158 -3.32 -8.46 -17.74
C PHE A 158 -4.14 -9.17 -18.82
N SER A 159 -3.68 -9.24 -20.07
CA SER A 159 -4.36 -10.03 -21.10
C SER A 159 -4.29 -11.54 -20.82
N VAL A 160 -3.16 -12.03 -20.31
CA VAL A 160 -3.03 -13.44 -19.86
C VAL A 160 -3.78 -13.67 -18.55
N LEU A 161 -3.69 -12.74 -17.60
CA LEU A 161 -4.42 -12.86 -16.34
C LEU A 161 -5.94 -12.94 -16.58
N ARG A 162 -6.47 -12.14 -17.50
CA ARG A 162 -7.88 -12.20 -17.91
C ARG A 162 -8.28 -13.61 -18.33
N ALA A 163 -7.49 -14.25 -19.20
CA ALA A 163 -7.79 -15.59 -19.71
C ALA A 163 -7.78 -16.68 -18.61
N ALA A 164 -7.16 -16.39 -17.46
CA ALA A 164 -7.10 -17.26 -16.28
C ALA A 164 -8.20 -16.98 -15.24
N LEU A 165 -8.94 -15.86 -15.35
CA LEU A 165 -9.97 -15.47 -14.40
C LEU A 165 -11.37 -15.78 -14.98
N PRO A 166 -12.12 -16.75 -14.44
CA PRO A 166 -13.42 -17.15 -14.99
C PRO A 166 -14.41 -15.98 -15.15
N GLN A 167 -14.40 -15.02 -14.22
CA GLN A 167 -15.33 -13.89 -14.18
C GLN A 167 -15.15 -12.89 -15.33
N VAL A 168 -14.00 -12.90 -16.00
CA VAL A 168 -13.65 -11.92 -17.05
C VAL A 168 -13.02 -12.58 -18.28
N ARG A 169 -12.93 -13.91 -18.31
CA ARG A 169 -12.29 -14.69 -19.38
C ARG A 169 -12.90 -14.38 -20.74
N ASP A 170 -14.22 -14.39 -20.80
CA ASP A 170 -15.02 -14.24 -22.03
C ASP A 170 -15.29 -12.76 -22.36
N GLU A 171 -14.66 -11.83 -21.62
CA GLU A 171 -14.78 -10.40 -21.83
C GLU A 171 -13.57 -9.85 -22.60
N PRO A 172 -13.53 -9.91 -23.94
CA PRO A 172 -12.35 -9.52 -24.72
C PRO A 172 -11.94 -8.05 -24.52
N ARG A 173 -12.91 -7.20 -24.15
CA ARG A 173 -12.70 -5.79 -23.84
C ARG A 173 -12.31 -5.54 -22.38
N TRP A 174 -12.21 -6.56 -21.53
CA TRP A 174 -11.79 -6.39 -20.15
C TRP A 174 -10.33 -5.92 -20.07
N ARG A 175 -10.08 -4.97 -19.17
CA ARG A 175 -8.77 -4.42 -18.85
C ARG A 175 -8.78 -3.91 -17.42
N ARG A 176 -7.60 -3.89 -16.79
CA ARG A 176 -7.41 -3.27 -15.48
C ARG A 176 -7.81 -1.79 -15.55
N ARG A 177 -8.85 -1.39 -14.82
CA ARG A 177 -9.33 0.00 -14.63
C ARG A 177 -9.48 0.31 -13.15
N ARG A 178 -8.81 1.37 -12.70
CA ARG A 178 -8.74 1.73 -11.27
C ARG A 178 -9.89 2.61 -10.82
N ARG A 179 -10.26 3.63 -11.61
CA ARG A 179 -11.23 4.67 -11.22
C ARG A 179 -12.10 5.12 -12.41
N PRO A 180 -13.42 4.91 -12.36
CA PRO A 180 -14.13 3.99 -11.45
C PRO A 180 -13.75 2.52 -11.74
N ALA A 181 -13.98 1.62 -10.78
CA ALA A 181 -13.86 0.18 -11.00
C ALA A 181 -15.15 -0.32 -11.69
N PRO A 182 -15.09 -0.80 -12.95
CA PRO A 182 -16.30 -1.09 -13.73
C PRO A 182 -16.88 -2.48 -13.46
N ASP A 183 -16.15 -3.35 -12.75
CA ASP A 183 -16.51 -4.74 -12.52
C ASP A 183 -15.94 -5.24 -11.18
N PRO A 184 -16.48 -6.36 -10.62
CA PRO A 184 -16.02 -6.91 -9.34
C PRO A 184 -14.54 -7.28 -9.31
N VAL A 185 -13.96 -7.76 -10.41
CA VAL A 185 -12.53 -8.10 -10.47
C VAL A 185 -11.68 -6.84 -10.32
N ASN A 186 -12.04 -5.76 -11.01
CA ASN A 186 -11.38 -4.47 -10.86
C ASN A 186 -11.57 -3.87 -9.46
N ALA A 187 -12.72 -4.06 -8.83
CA ALA A 187 -12.98 -3.63 -7.46
C ALA A 187 -12.08 -4.37 -6.45
N LEU A 188 -12.02 -5.70 -6.53
CA LEU A 188 -11.16 -6.53 -5.68
C LEU A 188 -9.68 -6.20 -5.84
N LEU A 189 -9.21 -6.05 -7.09
CA LEU A 189 -7.84 -5.62 -7.34
C LEU A 189 -7.56 -4.23 -6.76
N SER A 190 -8.46 -3.27 -6.95
CA SER A 190 -8.31 -1.92 -6.38
C SER A 190 -8.28 -1.94 -4.85
N TYR A 191 -9.16 -2.71 -4.20
CA TYR A 191 -9.16 -2.87 -2.75
C TYR A 191 -7.87 -3.50 -2.23
N GLY A 192 -7.41 -4.59 -2.86
CA GLY A 192 -6.14 -5.24 -2.54
C GLY A 192 -4.94 -4.31 -2.67
N TYR A 193 -4.91 -3.48 -3.72
CA TYR A 193 -3.85 -2.46 -3.86
C TYR A 193 -3.93 -1.37 -2.80
N THR A 194 -5.13 -0.97 -2.34
CA THR A 194 -5.27 -0.03 -1.21
C THR A 194 -4.70 -0.61 0.07
N LEU A 195 -5.02 -1.87 0.39
CA LEU A 195 -4.46 -2.55 1.56
C LEU A 195 -2.93 -2.70 1.47
N LEU A 196 -2.42 -3.07 0.30
CA LEU A 196 -0.99 -3.17 0.06
C LEU A 196 -0.30 -1.80 0.20
N LEU A 197 -0.88 -0.74 -0.37
CA LEU A 197 -0.35 0.62 -0.26
C LEU A 197 -0.27 1.07 1.21
N ALA A 198 -1.32 0.81 2.00
CA ALA A 198 -1.30 1.11 3.43
C ALA A 198 -0.15 0.39 4.15
N ARG A 199 0.06 -0.91 3.87
CA ARG A 199 1.19 -1.67 4.44
C ARG A 199 2.56 -1.16 3.98
N MET A 200 2.70 -0.80 2.71
CA MET A 200 3.96 -0.25 2.20
C MET A 200 4.29 1.11 2.82
N HIS A 201 3.28 1.96 3.03
CA HIS A 201 3.45 3.25 3.68
C HIS A 201 3.99 3.08 5.11
N THR A 202 3.46 2.13 5.88
CA THR A 202 3.97 1.75 7.21
C THR A 202 5.36 1.10 7.18
N ALA A 203 5.78 0.49 6.06
CA ALA A 203 7.07 -0.20 5.98
C ALA A 203 8.23 0.70 5.53
N VAL A 204 7.96 1.75 4.75
CA VAL A 204 8.98 2.62 4.14
C VAL A 204 9.34 3.81 5.04
N LEU A 205 8.49 4.12 6.01
CA LEU A 205 8.63 5.27 6.89
C LEU A 205 8.80 4.82 8.33
#